data_AF-A0A520UXK0-F1
#
_entry.id   AF-A0A520UXK0-F1
#
_cell.length_a   1.000
_cell.length_b   1.000
_cell.length_c   1.000
_cell.angle_alpha   90.00
_cell.angle_beta   90.00
_cell.angle_gamma   90.00
#
_symmetry.space_group_name_H-M   'P 1'
#
loop_
_entity.id
_entity.type
_entity.pdbx_description
1 polymer ?
#
loop_
_entity_poly.entity_id
_entity_poly.type
_entity_poly.pdbx_seq_one_letter_code
_entity_poly.pdbx_strand_id
1 'polypeptide(L)'
;MNRHGTAPVTVVALLLIVITCSLPAAAQAQSETVELVLISSHQHDSEAFTQGLEMHDGSLYESTGLYGHSSLREVDPLSGQVIRQTELDESLFAEGITVVGDSIVMLTWKEGVALVFDIESLTVIANHTYSGEGWGLCYDGTHLVMSNGTSELAFRDPEDFTLTSTLKVTEQGNEVSLLNELECVGQTVYANVWGSDSIIAINKSTGEVGLTIDASTLAENESDDYNAVLNGIAYISEQDAFLITGKNWTSMHLVSFGGTQAVQDEEDSEPLVLSILKSIWPVLLIAVMVIFLSSMRLLSTIMHFLILMVTKRQTEQSPMPSEEKKEAGERQ
;
A
#
# COMPACT_ATOMS: atom_id res chain seq x y z
N MET A 1 51.81 8.83 -77.08
CA MET A 1 51.25 7.59 -76.51
C MET A 1 51.25 7.70 -74.99
N ASN A 2 50.13 7.30 -74.38
CA ASN A 2 49.89 7.04 -72.96
C ASN A 2 49.56 8.22 -72.00
N ARG A 3 48.27 8.59 -72.08
CA ARG A 3 47.25 8.69 -71.01
C ARG A 3 47.55 9.52 -69.75
N HIS A 4 46.80 10.62 -69.66
CA HIS A 4 46.37 11.29 -68.43
C HIS A 4 45.63 10.33 -67.49
N GLY A 5 45.97 10.37 -66.20
CA GLY A 5 45.23 9.75 -65.10
C GLY A 5 45.36 10.62 -63.86
N THR A 6 44.36 11.46 -63.62
CA THR A 6 44.13 12.16 -62.35
C THR A 6 43.54 11.17 -61.34
N ALA A 7 44.18 10.98 -60.19
CA ALA A 7 43.61 10.30 -59.04
C ALA A 7 43.45 11.31 -57.88
N PRO A 8 42.33 11.28 -57.15
CA PRO A 8 41.98 12.32 -56.18
C PRO A 8 42.67 12.10 -54.83
N VAL A 9 42.97 13.21 -54.16
CA VAL A 9 43.42 13.25 -52.76
C VAL A 9 42.22 12.95 -51.86
N THR A 10 42.19 11.78 -51.23
CA THR A 10 41.19 11.44 -50.21
C THR A 10 41.70 11.94 -48.85
N VAL A 11 41.22 13.11 -48.42
CA VAL A 11 41.36 13.58 -47.04
C VAL A 11 40.36 12.80 -46.20
N VAL A 12 40.85 11.83 -45.42
CA VAL A 12 40.03 11.17 -44.39
C VAL A 12 40.07 12.06 -43.15
N ALA A 13 39.02 12.89 -42.98
CA ALA A 13 38.77 13.58 -41.72
C ALA A 13 38.13 12.58 -40.74
N LEU A 14 38.90 12.16 -39.74
CA LEU A 14 38.38 11.39 -38.60
C LEU A 14 37.66 12.37 -37.66
N LEU A 15 36.32 12.41 -37.72
CA LEU A 15 35.50 13.15 -36.76
C LEU A 15 35.24 12.24 -35.55
N LEU A 16 36.05 12.37 -34.50
CA LEU A 16 35.78 11.78 -33.19
C LEU A 16 34.70 12.64 -32.51
N ILE A 17 33.44 12.22 -32.61
CA ILE A 17 32.35 12.78 -31.82
C ILE A 17 32.50 12.20 -30.40
N VAL A 18 33.07 12.99 -29.49
CA VAL A 18 33.02 12.71 -28.05
C VAL A 18 31.61 13.04 -27.60
N ILE A 19 30.75 12.02 -27.50
CA ILE A 19 29.46 12.14 -26.83
C ILE A 19 29.77 12.18 -25.34
N THR A 20 29.90 13.37 -24.79
CA THR A 20 29.84 13.57 -23.34
C THR A 20 28.40 13.31 -22.90
N CYS A 21 28.11 12.09 -22.45
CA CYS A 21 26.95 11.85 -21.60
C CYS A 21 27.16 12.63 -20.31
N SER A 22 26.65 13.86 -20.25
CA SER A 22 26.34 14.51 -18.99
C SER A 22 25.22 13.69 -18.36
N LEU A 23 25.59 12.75 -17.49
CA LEU A 23 24.67 12.17 -16.53
C LEU A 23 24.03 13.35 -15.78
N PRO A 24 22.71 13.44 -15.69
CA PRO A 24 22.09 14.39 -14.77
C PRO A 24 22.63 14.04 -13.38
N ALA A 25 23.29 15.01 -12.73
CA ALA A 25 23.53 14.90 -11.30
C ALA A 25 22.16 14.70 -10.66
N ALA A 26 21.95 13.57 -9.98
CA ALA A 26 20.76 13.37 -9.18
C ALA A 26 20.66 14.56 -8.23
N ALA A 27 19.66 15.41 -8.43
CA ALA A 27 19.35 16.46 -7.49
C ALA A 27 18.96 15.74 -6.21
N GLN A 28 19.79 15.87 -5.17
CA GLN A 28 19.50 15.31 -3.87
C GLN A 28 18.24 16.01 -3.36
N ALA A 29 17.14 15.26 -3.22
CA ALA A 29 15.92 15.82 -2.66
C ALA A 29 16.25 16.31 -1.25
N GLN A 30 15.92 17.56 -0.96
CA GLN A 30 16.14 18.13 0.36
C GLN A 30 15.00 17.66 1.25
N SER A 31 15.31 16.92 2.32
CA SER A 31 14.34 16.58 3.37
C SER A 31 13.77 17.88 3.93
N GLU A 32 12.44 18.02 3.88
CA GLU A 32 11.72 19.17 4.41
C GLU A 32 11.40 18.91 5.89
N THR A 33 11.60 19.92 6.73
CA THR A 33 11.13 19.87 8.12
C THR A 33 9.81 20.60 8.22
N VAL A 34 8.78 19.93 8.74
CA VAL A 34 7.45 20.52 8.92
C VAL A 34 7.03 20.48 10.39
N GLU A 35 6.36 21.54 10.81
CA GLU A 35 5.65 21.55 12.09
C GLU A 35 4.36 20.74 11.96
N LEU A 36 4.08 19.91 12.97
CA LEU A 36 2.79 19.26 13.08
C LEU A 36 1.69 20.26 13.46
N VAL A 37 0.45 19.92 13.14
CA VAL A 37 -0.73 20.68 13.58
C VAL A 37 -1.45 19.86 14.64
N LEU A 38 -1.50 20.37 15.86
CA LEU A 38 -2.26 19.78 16.95
C LEU A 38 -3.77 19.95 16.72
N ILE A 39 -4.51 18.83 16.71
CA ILE A 39 -5.96 18.79 16.55
C ILE A 39 -6.65 18.71 17.91
N SER A 40 -6.21 17.77 18.76
CA SER A 40 -6.73 17.59 20.12
C SER A 40 -5.74 16.83 21.00
N SER A 41 -5.89 16.96 22.32
CA SER A 41 -5.16 16.17 23.30
C SER A 41 -6.12 15.51 24.28
N HIS A 42 -5.79 14.31 24.74
CA HIS A 42 -6.47 13.63 25.83
C HIS A 42 -5.45 13.04 26.82
N GLN A 43 -5.93 12.56 27.96
CA GLN A 43 -5.05 12.01 29.00
C GLN A 43 -4.42 10.70 28.52
N HIS A 44 -3.17 10.49 28.90
CA HIS A 44 -2.44 9.25 28.74
C HIS A 44 -1.97 8.76 30.11
N ASP A 45 -1.81 7.45 30.25
CA ASP A 45 -1.32 6.85 31.50
C ASP A 45 0.15 7.22 31.71
N SER A 46 0.43 8.03 32.73
CA SER A 46 1.80 8.48 33.04
C SER A 46 2.73 7.35 33.48
N GLU A 47 2.20 6.17 33.81
CA GLU A 47 2.99 4.98 34.13
C GLU A 47 3.30 4.12 32.89
N ALA A 48 2.74 4.44 31.71
CA ALA A 48 2.94 3.69 30.49
C ALA A 48 4.31 4.02 29.85
N PHE A 49 5.22 3.05 29.84
CA PHE A 49 6.49 3.16 29.13
C PHE A 49 6.32 2.74 27.66
N THR A 50 5.56 3.52 26.88
CA THR A 50 5.13 3.20 25.51
C THR A 50 6.28 2.79 24.59
N GLN A 51 6.19 1.58 24.02
CA GLN A 51 7.13 1.06 23.01
C GLN A 51 6.50 0.78 21.64
N GLY A 52 5.18 0.64 21.57
CA GLY A 52 4.46 0.42 20.33
C GLY A 52 3.02 0.90 20.44
N LEU A 53 2.49 1.47 19.38
CA LEU A 53 1.16 2.05 19.33
C LEU A 53 0.50 1.72 17.99
N GLU A 54 -0.73 1.21 17.98
CA GLU A 54 -1.39 0.81 16.74
C GLU A 54 -2.90 1.07 16.84
N MET A 55 -3.48 1.68 15.81
CA MET A 55 -4.93 1.87 15.70
C MET A 55 -5.54 0.77 14.84
N HIS A 56 -6.50 0.03 15.37
CA HIS A 56 -7.16 -1.04 14.64
C HIS A 56 -8.65 -1.15 15.02
N ASP A 57 -9.54 -1.14 14.02
CA ASP A 57 -10.99 -1.27 14.18
C ASP A 57 -11.62 -0.34 15.24
N GLY A 58 -11.06 0.86 15.39
CA GLY A 58 -11.53 1.90 16.31
C GLY A 58 -11.02 1.74 17.75
N SER A 59 -10.23 0.71 18.04
CA SER A 59 -9.49 0.56 19.29
C SER A 59 -8.02 0.96 19.10
N LEU A 60 -7.41 1.46 20.17
CA LEU A 60 -5.97 1.69 20.23
C LEU A 60 -5.32 0.54 20.97
N TYR A 61 -4.26 -0.03 20.41
CA TYR A 61 -3.43 -1.01 21.08
C TYR A 61 -2.11 -0.38 21.44
N GLU A 62 -1.65 -0.68 22.65
CA GLU A 62 -0.40 -0.13 23.19
C GLU A 62 0.45 -1.24 23.81
N SER A 63 1.73 -1.24 23.46
CA SER A 63 2.76 -2.01 24.15
C SER A 63 3.50 -1.10 25.13
N THR A 64 3.60 -1.52 26.39
CA THR A 64 4.45 -0.84 27.38
C THR A 64 5.62 -1.72 27.77
N GLY A 65 6.82 -1.12 27.84
CA GLY A 65 8.05 -1.81 28.22
C GLY A 65 8.30 -1.81 29.73
N LEU A 66 9.56 -2.08 30.10
CA LEU A 66 10.11 -2.30 31.46
C LEU A 66 9.93 -3.75 31.96
N TYR A 67 11.06 -4.36 32.37
CA TYR A 67 11.05 -5.69 32.98
C TYR A 67 10.16 -5.71 34.23
N GLY A 68 9.27 -6.70 34.33
CA GLY A 68 8.31 -6.82 35.44
C GLY A 68 7.07 -5.91 35.32
N HIS A 69 6.99 -5.06 34.30
CA HIS A 69 5.90 -4.11 34.07
C HIS A 69 5.43 -4.06 32.61
N SER A 70 5.96 -4.94 31.77
CA SER A 70 5.64 -4.97 30.34
C SER A 70 4.23 -5.50 30.12
N SER A 71 3.46 -4.86 29.25
CA SER A 71 2.06 -5.22 29.02
C SER A 71 1.60 -4.94 27.59
N LEU A 72 0.60 -5.69 27.14
CA LEU A 72 -0.23 -5.37 25.98
C LEU A 72 -1.56 -4.81 26.47
N ARG A 73 -1.95 -3.63 25.97
CA ARG A 73 -3.14 -2.90 26.40
C ARG A 73 -4.06 -2.64 25.21
N GLU A 74 -5.35 -2.74 25.43
CA GLU A 74 -6.36 -2.10 24.58
C GLU A 74 -6.87 -0.85 25.30
N VAL A 75 -6.84 0.27 24.60
CA VAL A 75 -7.08 1.62 25.12
C VAL A 75 -8.17 2.29 24.29
N ASP A 76 -9.06 3.02 24.95
CA ASP A 76 -10.01 3.90 24.28
C ASP A 76 -9.27 5.12 23.70
N PRO A 77 -9.25 5.32 22.36
CA PRO A 77 -8.44 6.35 21.72
C PRO A 77 -8.91 7.79 21.97
N LEU A 78 -10.08 7.99 22.61
CA LEU A 78 -10.63 9.31 22.89
C LEU A 78 -10.35 9.77 24.32
N SER A 79 -10.36 8.82 25.26
CA SER A 79 -10.21 9.09 26.69
C SER A 79 -8.85 8.67 27.25
N GLY A 80 -8.12 7.78 26.57
CA GLY A 80 -6.89 7.15 27.06
C GLY A 80 -7.13 6.11 28.15
N GLN A 81 -8.40 5.73 28.39
CA GLN A 81 -8.73 4.72 29.39
C GLN A 81 -8.32 3.32 28.89
N VAL A 82 -7.54 2.59 29.69
CA VAL A 82 -7.28 1.16 29.46
C VAL A 82 -8.58 0.38 29.62
N ILE A 83 -9.01 -0.26 28.52
CA ILE A 83 -10.21 -1.12 28.47
C ILE A 83 -9.88 -2.49 29.05
N ARG A 84 -8.74 -3.05 28.67
CA ARG A 84 -8.19 -4.32 29.16
C ARG A 84 -6.69 -4.41 28.88
N GLN A 85 -6.01 -5.27 29.61
CA GLN A 85 -4.58 -5.52 29.42
C GLN A 85 -4.19 -6.94 29.79
N THR A 86 -3.05 -7.38 29.26
CA THR A 86 -2.35 -8.60 29.65
C THR A 86 -0.91 -8.24 30.01
N GLU A 87 -0.48 -8.62 31.21
CA GLU A 87 0.91 -8.51 31.64
C GLU A 87 1.77 -9.60 30.98
N LEU A 88 3.00 -9.26 30.63
CA LEU A 88 3.99 -10.22 30.19
C LEU A 88 4.71 -10.86 31.38
N ASP A 89 5.43 -11.94 31.10
CA ASP A 89 6.39 -12.52 32.06
C ASP A 89 7.44 -11.48 32.44
N GLU A 90 7.83 -11.45 33.73
CA GLU A 90 8.74 -10.43 34.28
C GLU A 90 10.12 -10.41 33.59
N SER A 91 10.50 -11.50 32.93
CA SER A 91 11.75 -11.62 32.16
C SER A 91 11.71 -10.99 30.77
N LEU A 92 10.56 -10.51 30.31
CA LEU A 92 10.38 -9.90 29.00
C LEU A 92 10.26 -8.37 29.12
N PHE A 93 10.92 -7.67 28.21
CA PHE A 93 10.72 -6.26 27.97
C PHE A 93 9.98 -6.11 26.64
N ALA A 94 8.70 -5.74 26.69
CA ALA A 94 7.89 -5.57 25.49
C ALA A 94 8.33 -4.34 24.69
N GLU A 95 8.28 -4.47 23.38
CA GLU A 95 8.66 -3.44 22.41
C GLU A 95 7.52 -3.23 21.40
N GLY A 96 7.82 -2.78 20.18
CA GLY A 96 6.85 -2.46 19.13
C GLY A 96 5.83 -3.55 18.84
N ILE A 97 4.62 -3.13 18.52
CA ILE A 97 3.48 -3.99 18.15
C ILE A 97 2.90 -3.56 16.81
N THR A 98 2.25 -4.49 16.13
CA THR A 98 1.36 -4.18 15.01
C THR A 98 0.29 -5.26 14.87
N VAL A 99 -0.76 -4.97 14.11
CA VAL A 99 -1.86 -5.92 13.87
C VAL A 99 -1.71 -6.60 12.50
N VAL A 100 -1.86 -7.92 12.48
CA VAL A 100 -1.89 -8.74 11.26
C VAL A 100 -3.12 -9.65 11.33
N GLY A 101 -4.17 -9.30 10.58
CA GLY A 101 -5.45 -10.01 10.64
C GLY A 101 -6.03 -9.97 12.06
N ASP A 102 -6.37 -11.13 12.62
CA ASP A 102 -6.95 -11.25 13.97
C ASP A 102 -5.87 -11.39 15.07
N SER A 103 -4.65 -10.93 14.82
CA SER A 103 -3.51 -11.12 15.72
C SER A 103 -2.70 -9.85 15.93
N ILE A 104 -2.16 -9.67 17.13
CA ILE A 104 -1.17 -8.64 17.44
C ILE A 104 0.20 -9.33 17.53
N VAL A 105 1.16 -8.85 16.76
CA VAL A 105 2.56 -9.27 16.87
C VAL A 105 3.30 -8.26 17.72
N MET A 106 4.04 -8.73 18.72
CA MET A 106 4.79 -7.90 19.67
C MET A 106 6.26 -8.32 19.70
N LEU A 107 7.15 -7.34 19.60
CA LEU A 107 8.58 -7.54 19.79
C LEU A 107 8.96 -7.58 21.27
N THR A 108 10.15 -8.12 21.52
CA THR A 108 10.86 -7.99 22.79
C THR A 108 12.21 -7.32 22.57
N TRP A 109 12.71 -6.60 23.57
CA TRP A 109 13.92 -5.80 23.39
C TRP A 109 15.15 -6.65 23.05
N LYS A 110 15.57 -7.52 23.97
CA LYS A 110 16.85 -8.25 23.87
C LYS A 110 16.67 -9.75 23.81
N GLU A 111 15.45 -10.22 24.02
CA GLU A 111 15.14 -11.63 24.17
C GLU A 111 15.07 -12.34 22.82
N GLY A 112 14.95 -11.59 21.71
CA GLY A 112 14.94 -12.16 20.36
C GLY A 112 13.66 -12.96 20.09
N VAL A 113 12.55 -12.57 20.71
CA VAL A 113 11.25 -13.25 20.60
C VAL A 113 10.19 -12.28 20.10
N ALA A 114 9.43 -12.69 19.09
CA ALA A 114 8.21 -12.02 18.69
C ALA A 114 7.02 -12.84 19.21
N LEU A 115 6.22 -12.28 20.11
CA LEU A 115 5.02 -12.91 20.62
C LEU A 115 3.85 -12.61 19.69
N VAL A 116 2.96 -13.59 19.49
CA VAL A 116 1.73 -13.43 18.73
C VAL A 116 0.56 -13.61 19.67
N PHE A 117 -0.26 -12.57 19.77
CA PHE A 117 -1.46 -12.53 20.60
C PHE A 117 -2.70 -12.65 19.74
N ASP A 118 -3.69 -13.39 20.23
CA ASP A 118 -5.06 -13.32 19.73
C ASP A 118 -5.68 -11.97 20.14
N ILE A 119 -6.18 -11.20 19.17
CA ILE A 119 -6.67 -9.83 19.42
C ILE A 119 -7.96 -9.81 20.26
N GLU A 120 -8.80 -10.84 20.15
CA GLU A 120 -10.06 -10.95 20.90
C GLU A 120 -9.85 -11.26 22.38
N SER A 121 -8.74 -11.87 22.77
CA SER A 121 -8.49 -12.29 24.16
C SER A 121 -7.23 -11.69 24.79
N LEU A 122 -6.35 -11.10 23.98
CA LEU A 122 -4.99 -10.66 24.36
C LEU A 122 -4.18 -11.80 25.00
N THR A 123 -4.38 -13.03 24.55
CA THR A 123 -3.61 -14.20 25.00
C THR A 123 -2.56 -14.58 23.98
N VAL A 124 -1.38 -14.99 24.45
CA VAL A 124 -0.31 -15.48 23.57
C VAL A 124 -0.74 -16.80 22.95
N ILE A 125 -0.79 -16.85 21.61
CA ILE A 125 -1.15 -18.03 20.83
C ILE A 125 0.03 -18.64 20.08
N ALA A 126 1.07 -17.86 19.81
CA ALA A 126 2.30 -18.33 19.18
C ALA A 126 3.49 -17.44 19.55
N ASN A 127 4.69 -17.87 19.16
CA ASN A 127 5.87 -17.04 19.17
C ASN A 127 6.79 -17.41 18.01
N HIS A 128 7.63 -16.45 17.65
CA HIS A 128 8.73 -16.60 16.71
C HIS A 128 10.04 -16.14 17.36
N THR A 129 11.16 -16.49 16.74
CA THR A 129 12.48 -16.07 17.20
C THR A 129 13.17 -15.23 16.12
N TYR A 130 13.91 -14.22 16.55
CA TYR A 130 14.79 -13.42 15.71
C TYR A 130 16.13 -13.18 16.39
N SER A 131 17.08 -12.64 15.63
CA SER A 131 18.41 -12.28 16.14
C SER A 131 18.53 -10.76 16.25
N GLY A 132 19.27 -10.31 17.26
CA GLY A 132 19.46 -8.88 17.55
C GLY A 132 18.36 -8.32 18.45
N GLU A 133 18.31 -7.00 18.55
CA GLU A 133 17.28 -6.29 19.30
C GLU A 133 16.02 -6.05 18.45
N GLY A 134 14.87 -5.87 19.09
CA GLY A 134 13.63 -5.39 18.47
C GLY A 134 13.16 -4.11 19.13
N TRP A 135 12.78 -3.11 18.32
CA TRP A 135 12.40 -1.78 18.78
C TRP A 135 10.98 -1.46 18.27
N GLY A 136 10.82 -0.90 17.08
CA GLY A 136 9.50 -0.67 16.47
C GLY A 136 9.07 -1.77 15.50
N LEU A 137 7.75 -1.88 15.30
CA LEU A 137 7.13 -2.83 14.37
C LEU A 137 5.91 -2.17 13.72
N CYS A 138 5.76 -2.29 12.40
CA CYS A 138 4.51 -1.97 11.71
C CYS A 138 4.24 -2.98 10.59
N TYR A 139 2.98 -3.13 10.17
CA TYR A 139 2.59 -4.01 9.07
C TYR A 139 2.26 -3.20 7.81
N ASP A 140 2.98 -3.44 6.73
CA ASP A 140 2.80 -2.66 5.49
C ASP A 140 1.73 -3.24 4.54
N GLY A 141 0.97 -4.23 5.02
CA GLY A 141 0.01 -5.02 4.24
C GLY A 141 0.63 -6.22 3.52
N THR A 142 1.95 -6.37 3.54
CA THR A 142 2.67 -7.53 2.95
C THR A 142 3.71 -8.10 3.90
N HIS A 143 4.50 -7.23 4.54
CA HIS A 143 5.60 -7.58 5.43
C HIS A 143 5.44 -6.89 6.77
N LEU A 144 5.98 -7.53 7.81
CA LEU A 144 6.28 -6.88 9.07
C LEU A 144 7.58 -6.09 8.90
N VAL A 145 7.51 -4.77 9.09
CA VAL A 145 8.67 -3.87 9.05
C VAL A 145 9.13 -3.62 10.47
N MET A 146 10.39 -3.93 10.75
CA MET A 146 10.95 -3.94 12.10
C MET A 146 12.19 -3.04 12.17
N SER A 147 12.25 -2.17 13.17
CA SER A 147 13.46 -1.43 13.54
C SER A 147 14.16 -2.09 14.74
N ASN A 148 15.40 -1.69 14.97
CA ASN A 148 16.23 -2.21 16.06
C ASN A 148 17.21 -1.16 16.62
N GLY A 149 16.89 0.13 16.45
CA GLY A 149 17.76 1.25 16.84
C GLY A 149 18.94 1.52 15.90
N THR A 150 19.17 0.69 14.87
CA THR A 150 20.15 0.99 13.81
C THR A 150 19.55 1.84 12.69
N SER A 151 20.29 2.02 11.59
CA SER A 151 19.83 2.65 10.35
C SER A 151 19.18 1.68 9.37
N GLU A 152 18.94 0.42 9.75
CA GLU A 152 18.34 -0.59 8.89
C GLU A 152 16.94 -0.97 9.38
N LEU A 153 15.97 -0.97 8.45
CA LEU A 153 14.66 -1.60 8.61
C LEU A 153 14.72 -3.02 8.07
N ALA A 154 14.30 -3.99 8.88
CA ALA A 154 14.15 -5.38 8.50
C ALA A 154 12.72 -5.63 8.02
N PHE A 155 12.57 -6.25 6.85
CA PHE A 155 11.29 -6.74 6.34
C PHE A 155 11.19 -8.22 6.66
N ARG A 156 10.08 -8.63 7.26
CA ARG A 156 9.87 -9.98 7.74
C ARG A 156 8.57 -10.56 7.23
N ASP A 157 8.58 -11.86 7.00
CA ASP A 157 7.40 -12.61 6.62
C ASP A 157 6.40 -12.64 7.80
N PRO A 158 5.12 -12.30 7.60
CA PRO A 158 4.15 -12.26 8.68
C PRO A 158 3.72 -13.65 9.18
N GLU A 159 3.95 -14.72 8.43
CA GLU A 159 3.57 -16.09 8.83
C GLU A 159 4.62 -16.75 9.74
N ASP A 160 5.92 -16.52 9.46
CA ASP A 160 7.00 -17.20 10.18
C ASP A 160 8.09 -16.28 10.77
N PHE A 161 7.96 -14.96 10.56
CA PHE A 161 8.87 -13.92 11.03
C PHE A 161 10.29 -13.96 10.43
N THR A 162 10.49 -14.75 9.38
CA THR A 162 11.79 -14.84 8.69
C THR A 162 12.17 -13.52 8.04
N LEU A 163 13.45 -13.17 8.08
CA LEU A 163 13.98 -11.98 7.42
C LEU A 163 13.95 -12.18 5.90
N THR A 164 13.21 -11.33 5.19
CA THR A 164 13.09 -11.37 3.73
C THR A 164 14.05 -10.38 3.06
N SER A 165 14.18 -9.18 3.61
CA SER A 165 15.12 -8.16 3.14
C SER A 165 15.43 -7.12 4.21
N THR A 166 16.44 -6.29 3.96
CA THR A 166 16.73 -5.10 4.75
C THR A 166 16.73 -3.85 3.87
N LEU A 167 16.39 -2.72 4.47
CA LEU A 167 16.40 -1.42 3.83
C LEU A 167 17.19 -0.44 4.70
N LYS A 168 18.17 0.23 4.10
CA LYS A 168 18.97 1.24 4.79
C LYS A 168 18.26 2.59 4.71
N VAL A 169 18.09 3.22 5.86
CA VAL A 169 17.45 4.53 6.00
C VAL A 169 18.49 5.63 5.90
N THR A 170 18.25 6.60 5.01
CA THR A 170 19.14 7.73 4.80
C THR A 170 18.39 9.05 4.68
N GLU A 171 18.98 10.11 5.20
CA GLU A 171 18.55 11.48 4.99
C GLU A 171 19.70 12.24 4.33
N GLN A 172 19.46 12.78 3.13
CA GLN A 172 20.48 13.48 2.36
C GLN A 172 21.78 12.66 2.20
N GLY A 173 21.63 11.35 2.01
CA GLY A 173 22.73 10.40 1.84
C GLY A 173 23.48 10.01 3.11
N ASN A 174 23.11 10.52 4.28
CA ASN A 174 23.65 10.10 5.58
C ASN A 174 22.72 9.07 6.22
N GLU A 175 23.28 8.06 6.87
CA GLU A 175 22.48 7.07 7.60
C GLU A 175 21.78 7.71 8.80
N VAL A 176 20.49 7.42 8.95
CA VAL A 176 19.72 7.84 10.14
C VAL A 176 19.59 6.64 11.06
N SER A 177 20.19 6.71 12.24
CA SER A 177 20.13 5.64 13.26
C SER A 177 19.12 5.99 14.35
N LEU A 178 19.00 5.12 15.35
CA LEU A 178 18.08 5.26 16.49
C LEU A 178 16.60 5.24 16.07
N LEU A 179 16.31 4.54 14.96
CA LEU A 179 14.95 4.25 14.52
C LEU A 179 14.26 3.41 15.59
N ASN A 180 13.16 3.94 16.11
CA ASN A 180 12.44 3.33 17.22
C ASN A 180 11.05 2.90 16.75
N GLU A 181 9.99 3.29 17.45
CA GLU A 181 8.62 2.95 17.08
C GLU A 181 8.29 3.36 15.64
N LEU A 182 7.50 2.52 14.96
CA LEU A 182 7.20 2.60 13.54
C LEU A 182 5.70 2.63 13.30
N GLU A 183 5.27 3.34 12.25
CA GLU A 183 3.92 3.26 11.73
C GLU A 183 3.90 3.18 10.20
N CYS A 184 3.13 2.25 9.64
CA CYS A 184 3.12 1.94 8.21
C CYS A 184 1.90 2.54 7.51
N VAL A 185 2.08 3.57 6.68
CA VAL A 185 0.99 4.21 5.92
C VAL A 185 1.32 4.26 4.43
N GLY A 186 0.67 3.39 3.65
CA GLY A 186 0.88 3.33 2.20
C GLY A 186 2.33 2.98 1.82
N GLN A 187 3.04 3.92 1.20
CA GLN A 187 4.46 3.78 0.80
C GLN A 187 5.43 4.36 1.84
N THR A 188 4.91 4.85 2.96
CA THR A 188 5.69 5.54 3.99
C THR A 188 5.76 4.69 5.25
N VAL A 189 6.96 4.57 5.81
CA VAL A 189 7.18 4.14 7.19
C VAL A 189 7.49 5.39 7.99
N TYR A 190 6.61 5.76 8.90
CA TYR A 190 6.92 6.77 9.91
C TYR A 190 7.75 6.12 11.00
N ALA A 191 8.75 6.83 11.51
CA ALA A 191 9.59 6.32 12.58
C ALA A 191 9.89 7.42 13.60
N ASN A 192 9.73 7.12 14.88
CA ASN A 192 10.36 7.92 15.93
C ASN A 192 11.88 7.75 15.85
N VAL A 193 12.62 8.84 16.12
CA VAL A 193 14.07 8.78 16.30
C VAL A 193 14.39 8.96 17.79
N TRP A 194 14.83 7.89 18.44
CA TRP A 194 15.02 7.86 19.89
C TRP A 194 16.02 8.92 20.38
N GLY A 195 15.64 9.64 21.43
CA GLY A 195 16.42 10.75 21.98
C GLY A 195 16.27 12.08 21.22
N SER A 196 15.30 12.16 20.30
CA SER A 196 14.91 13.39 19.62
C SER A 196 13.39 13.59 19.68
N ASP A 197 12.93 14.82 19.43
CA ASP A 197 11.52 15.14 19.29
C ASP A 197 11.07 15.14 17.82
N SER A 198 11.63 14.22 17.02
CA SER A 198 11.37 14.15 15.58
C SER A 198 10.77 12.80 15.18
N ILE A 199 9.86 12.87 14.22
CA ILE A 199 9.33 11.72 13.48
C ILE A 199 9.77 11.86 12.03
N ILE A 200 10.31 10.81 11.42
CA ILE A 200 10.74 10.84 10.01
C ILE A 200 9.80 10.00 9.15
N ALA A 201 9.52 10.48 7.94
CA ALA A 201 8.74 9.76 6.92
C ALA A 201 9.70 9.13 5.91
N ILE A 202 9.81 7.81 5.97
CA ILE A 202 10.75 7.01 5.18
C ILE A 202 10.02 6.39 4.00
N ASN A 203 10.50 6.61 2.78
CA ASN A 203 10.00 5.89 1.62
C ASN A 203 10.39 4.40 1.72
N LYS A 204 9.41 3.49 1.80
CA LYS A 204 9.67 2.06 2.04
C LYS A 204 10.35 1.32 0.88
N SER A 205 10.42 1.93 -0.30
CA SER A 205 11.10 1.36 -1.46
C SER A 205 12.56 1.81 -1.59
N THR A 206 12.87 3.03 -1.14
CA THR A 206 14.22 3.62 -1.31
C THR A 206 15.01 3.74 -0.01
N GLY A 207 14.33 3.82 1.13
CA GLY A 207 14.91 4.14 2.44
C GLY A 207 15.24 5.63 2.61
N GLU A 208 14.87 6.48 1.65
CA GLU A 208 15.11 7.92 1.74
C GLU A 208 14.06 8.58 2.66
N VAL A 209 14.54 9.42 3.58
CA VAL A 209 13.70 10.30 4.38
C VAL A 209 13.26 11.48 3.53
N GLY A 210 11.95 11.56 3.26
CA GLY A 210 11.36 12.64 2.46
C GLY A 210 10.86 13.83 3.30
N LEU A 211 10.51 13.56 4.56
CA LEU A 211 9.92 14.55 5.47
C LEU A 211 10.39 14.26 6.90
N THR A 212 10.71 15.30 7.64
CA THR A 212 10.96 15.26 9.08
C THR A 212 9.91 16.12 9.78
N ILE A 213 9.16 15.52 10.70
CA ILE A 213 8.11 16.17 11.48
C ILE A 213 8.70 16.56 12.83
N ASP A 214 8.62 17.85 13.17
CA ASP A 214 9.03 18.38 14.46
C ASP A 214 7.86 18.30 15.47
N ALA A 215 8.06 17.54 16.55
CA ALA A 215 7.11 17.35 17.64
C ALA A 215 7.58 17.97 18.98
N SER A 216 8.65 18.78 18.97
CA SER A 216 9.22 19.41 20.17
C SER A 216 8.19 20.19 21.00
N THR A 217 7.28 20.90 20.33
CA THR A 217 6.22 21.69 20.99
C THR A 217 5.27 20.85 21.85
N LEU A 218 5.13 19.56 21.56
CA LEU A 218 4.34 18.64 22.39
C LEU A 218 5.15 18.13 23.58
N ALA A 219 6.40 17.73 23.33
CA ALA A 219 7.31 17.18 24.34
C ALA A 219 7.60 18.16 25.50
N GLU A 220 7.61 19.47 25.22
CA GLU A 220 7.88 20.52 26.21
C GLU A 220 6.98 20.49 27.46
N ASN A 221 5.79 19.89 27.38
CA ASN A 221 4.77 19.95 28.45
C ASN A 221 4.54 18.64 29.21
N GLU A 222 5.30 17.58 28.93
CA GLU A 222 4.92 16.23 29.38
C GLU A 222 5.64 15.77 30.65
N SER A 223 6.97 15.80 30.69
CA SER A 223 7.74 15.33 31.85
C SER A 223 9.15 15.90 31.87
N ASP A 224 9.66 16.16 33.08
CA ASP A 224 11.07 16.49 33.33
C ASP A 224 11.96 15.22 33.41
N ASP A 225 11.38 14.01 33.32
CA ASP A 225 12.15 12.76 33.29
C ASP A 225 12.87 12.63 31.93
N TYR A 226 14.19 12.45 31.98
CA TYR A 226 15.02 12.25 30.81
C TYR A 226 14.62 11.03 29.96
N ASN A 227 13.99 10.02 30.56
CA ASN A 227 13.51 8.83 29.84
C ASN A 227 12.13 9.02 29.21
N ALA A 228 11.43 10.12 29.54
CA ALA A 228 10.09 10.40 29.04
C ALA A 228 10.11 11.06 27.66
N VAL A 229 10.64 10.32 26.69
CA VAL A 229 10.86 10.78 25.31
C VAL A 229 9.67 10.43 24.41
N LEU A 230 9.50 11.22 23.35
CA LEU A 230 8.58 10.94 22.25
C LEU A 230 8.77 9.49 21.72
N ASN A 231 7.68 8.71 21.72
CA ASN A 231 7.65 7.35 21.22
C ASN A 231 6.20 6.82 21.14
N GLY A 232 5.78 6.32 19.99
CA GLY A 232 4.42 5.85 19.73
C GLY A 232 3.73 6.69 18.66
N ILE A 233 3.37 6.07 17.54
CA ILE A 233 2.74 6.69 16.38
C ILE A 233 1.63 5.74 15.92
N ALA A 234 0.39 6.21 15.84
CA ALA A 234 -0.69 5.40 15.29
C ALA A 234 -1.56 6.22 14.32
N TYR A 235 -1.78 5.69 13.13
CA TYR A 235 -2.53 6.36 12.06
C TYR A 235 -4.03 6.11 12.18
N ILE A 236 -4.81 7.18 12.06
CA ILE A 236 -6.28 7.14 12.01
C ILE A 236 -6.74 7.46 10.60
N SER A 237 -6.99 6.41 9.83
CA SER A 237 -7.31 6.50 8.40
C SER A 237 -8.56 7.34 8.10
N GLU A 238 -9.56 7.34 8.99
CA GLU A 238 -10.82 8.08 8.81
C GLU A 238 -10.63 9.59 8.89
N GLN A 239 -9.55 10.05 9.53
CA GLN A 239 -9.28 11.46 9.78
C GLN A 239 -8.02 11.96 9.04
N ASP A 240 -7.26 11.06 8.41
CA ASP A 240 -5.91 11.33 7.88
C ASP A 240 -5.04 12.04 8.93
N ALA A 241 -5.00 11.45 10.12
CA ALA A 241 -4.36 12.02 11.31
C ALA A 241 -3.59 10.94 12.07
N PHE A 242 -2.74 11.36 12.99
CA PHE A 242 -1.90 10.49 13.79
C PHE A 242 -2.15 10.76 15.27
N LEU A 243 -2.28 9.70 16.06
CA LEU A 243 -2.08 9.76 17.49
C LEU A 243 -0.59 9.62 17.77
N ILE A 244 -0.05 10.53 18.57
CA ILE A 244 1.32 10.48 19.04
C ILE A 244 1.38 10.70 20.54
N THR A 245 2.32 10.03 21.19
CA THR A 245 2.58 10.14 22.63
C THR A 245 4.06 9.87 22.91
N GLY A 246 4.40 9.59 24.16
CA GLY A 246 5.74 9.23 24.57
C GLY A 246 5.75 8.40 25.83
N LYS A 247 6.95 7.94 26.17
CA LYS A 247 7.20 7.15 27.37
C LYS A 247 6.84 8.01 28.58
N ASN A 248 5.95 7.53 29.44
CA ASN A 248 5.46 8.23 30.63
C ASN A 248 4.85 9.61 30.37
N TRP A 249 4.41 9.89 29.14
CA TRP A 249 3.68 11.13 28.85
C TRP A 249 2.32 11.11 29.54
N THR A 250 1.88 12.27 30.01
CA THR A 250 0.55 12.48 30.60
C THR A 250 -0.52 12.75 29.56
N SER A 251 -0.12 13.01 28.32
CA SER A 251 -1.01 13.28 27.20
C SER A 251 -0.75 12.39 25.99
N MET A 252 -1.81 12.21 25.22
CA MET A 252 -1.76 11.71 23.86
C MET A 252 -2.39 12.76 22.93
N HIS A 253 -1.77 12.96 21.78
CA HIS A 253 -2.09 14.05 20.87
C HIS A 253 -2.54 13.52 19.53
N LEU A 254 -3.72 13.95 19.09
CA LEU A 254 -4.15 13.81 17.71
C LEU A 254 -3.56 14.97 16.91
N VAL A 255 -2.80 14.65 15.88
CA VAL A 255 -2.09 15.62 15.05
C VAL A 255 -2.28 15.31 13.58
N SER A 256 -2.12 16.32 12.73
CA SER A 256 -1.86 16.12 11.30
C SER A 256 -0.45 16.60 10.97
N PHE A 257 0.30 15.83 10.20
CA PHE A 257 1.58 16.26 9.68
C PHE A 257 1.30 17.22 8.52
N GLY A 258 1.53 18.53 8.74
CA GLY A 258 1.25 19.55 7.73
C GLY A 258 1.99 19.22 6.44
N GLY A 259 1.25 18.99 5.34
CA GLY A 259 1.84 18.62 4.05
C GLY A 259 1.19 17.45 3.32
N THR A 260 0.23 16.72 3.89
CA THR A 260 -0.51 15.66 3.16
C THR A 260 -1.46 16.17 2.07
N GLN A 261 -1.51 17.48 1.81
CA GLN A 261 -2.11 18.01 0.59
C GLN A 261 -1.09 17.97 -0.57
N ALA A 262 -1.19 16.90 -1.37
CA ALA A 262 -0.69 16.78 -2.74
C ALA A 262 0.81 16.49 -2.95
N VAL A 263 1.22 15.27 -2.64
CA VAL A 263 1.92 14.45 -3.64
C VAL A 263 1.07 13.19 -3.84
N GLN A 264 -0.09 13.37 -4.46
CA GLN A 264 -0.65 12.26 -5.22
C GLN A 264 0.26 12.09 -6.42
N ASP A 265 0.87 10.92 -6.50
CA ASP A 265 1.60 10.46 -7.66
C ASP A 265 0.84 10.84 -8.95
N GLU A 266 1.48 11.63 -9.82
CA GLU A 266 1.07 11.80 -11.21
C GLU A 266 1.36 10.53 -12.05
N GLU A 267 1.38 9.35 -11.43
CA GLU A 267 1.42 8.06 -12.11
C GLU A 267 0.14 7.28 -11.76
N ASP A 268 -0.64 6.95 -12.80
CA ASP A 268 -1.83 6.08 -12.79
C ASP A 268 -3.24 6.66 -12.57
N SER A 269 -3.47 7.96 -12.77
CA SER A 269 -4.84 8.40 -13.12
C SER A 269 -5.10 8.20 -14.63
N GLU A 270 -5.82 7.13 -14.99
CA GLU A 270 -6.29 6.96 -16.38
C GLU A 270 -7.03 8.24 -16.83
N PRO A 271 -6.81 8.73 -18.07
CA PRO A 271 -7.47 9.93 -18.56
C PRO A 271 -8.98 9.81 -18.36
N LEU A 272 -9.63 10.86 -17.85
CA LEU A 272 -11.10 10.89 -17.65
C LEU A 272 -11.86 10.39 -18.89
N VAL A 273 -11.32 10.65 -20.08
CA VAL A 273 -11.83 10.16 -21.37
C VAL A 273 -11.83 8.62 -21.46
N LEU A 274 -10.79 7.95 -20.99
CA LEU A 274 -10.67 6.48 -20.97
C LEU A 274 -11.64 5.83 -19.97
N SER A 275 -11.81 6.43 -18.80
CA SER A 275 -12.82 6.00 -17.81
C SER A 275 -14.25 6.15 -18.36
N ILE A 276 -14.56 7.30 -18.96
CA ILE A 276 -15.85 7.55 -19.63
C ILE A 276 -16.06 6.55 -20.77
N LEU A 277 -15.05 6.29 -21.60
CA LEU A 277 -15.14 5.32 -22.70
C LEU A 277 -15.41 3.89 -22.20
N LYS A 278 -14.72 3.44 -21.13
CA LYS A 278 -14.96 2.13 -20.51
C LYS A 278 -16.36 2.01 -19.93
N SER A 279 -16.90 3.09 -19.35
CA SER A 279 -18.26 3.10 -18.79
C SER A 279 -19.35 3.05 -19.87
N ILE A 280 -19.12 3.68 -21.03
CA ILE A 280 -20.10 3.76 -22.12
C ILE A 280 -20.03 2.54 -23.05
N TRP A 281 -18.88 1.89 -23.18
CA TRP A 281 -18.67 0.77 -24.11
C TRP A 281 -19.63 -0.43 -23.89
N PRO A 282 -19.91 -0.89 -22.65
CA PRO A 282 -20.89 -1.95 -22.40
C PRO A 282 -22.30 -1.55 -22.85
N VAL A 283 -22.69 -0.29 -22.64
CA VAL A 283 -24.00 0.22 -23.03
C VAL A 283 -24.14 0.27 -24.56
N LEU A 284 -23.08 0.69 -25.27
CA LEU A 284 -23.03 0.67 -26.73
C LEU A 284 -23.10 -0.76 -27.29
N LEU A 285 -22.38 -1.71 -26.68
CA LEU A 285 -22.44 -3.13 -27.07
C LEU A 285 -23.85 -3.71 -26.88
N ILE A 286 -24.51 -3.41 -25.76
CA ILE A 286 -25.89 -3.83 -25.51
C ILE A 286 -26.83 -3.21 -26.56
N ALA A 287 -26.68 -1.92 -26.87
CA ALA A 287 -27.50 -1.25 -27.88
C ALA A 287 -27.32 -1.88 -29.28
N VAL A 288 -26.09 -2.16 -29.70
CA VAL A 288 -25.78 -2.83 -30.98
C VAL A 288 -26.38 -4.24 -31.01
N MET A 289 -26.26 -4.99 -29.91
CA MET A 289 -26.86 -6.33 -29.80
C MET A 289 -28.39 -6.29 -29.89
N VAL A 290 -29.05 -5.32 -29.25
CA VAL A 290 -30.50 -5.14 -29.33
C VAL A 290 -30.95 -4.79 -30.75
N ILE A 291 -30.22 -3.90 -31.44
CA ILE A 291 -30.50 -3.54 -32.85
C ILE A 291 -30.35 -4.78 -33.74
N PHE A 292 -29.28 -5.55 -33.55
CA PHE A 292 -29.02 -6.77 -34.31
C PHE A 292 -30.10 -7.85 -34.09
N LEU A 293 -30.51 -8.10 -32.83
CA LEU A 293 -31.57 -9.04 -32.53
C LEU A 293 -32.94 -8.58 -33.08
N SER A 294 -33.19 -7.27 -33.07
CA SER A 294 -34.42 -6.68 -33.63
C SER A 294 -34.47 -6.80 -35.15
N SER A 295 -33.34 -6.59 -35.84
CA SER A 295 -33.25 -6.74 -37.29
C SER A 295 -33.39 -8.21 -37.73
N MET A 296 -32.86 -9.16 -36.95
CA MET A 296 -33.07 -10.59 -37.18
C MET A 296 -34.55 -10.99 -37.05
N ARG A 297 -35.28 -10.43 -36.07
CA ARG A 297 -36.73 -10.66 -35.94
C ARG A 297 -37.50 -10.11 -37.14
N LEU A 298 -37.14 -8.92 -37.63
CA LEU A 298 -37.75 -8.34 -38.82
C LEU A 298 -37.45 -9.16 -40.08
N LEU A 299 -36.23 -9.65 -40.24
CA LEU A 299 -35.87 -10.52 -41.36
C LEU A 299 -36.66 -11.83 -41.32
N SER A 300 -36.83 -12.41 -40.13
CA SER A 300 -37.64 -13.62 -39.92
C SER A 300 -39.12 -13.40 -40.29
N THR A 301 -39.73 -12.28 -39.87
CA THR A 301 -41.13 -11.99 -40.22
C THR A 301 -41.31 -11.75 -41.72
N ILE A 302 -40.38 -11.04 -42.36
CA ILE A 302 -40.38 -10.85 -43.82
C ILE A 302 -40.27 -12.20 -44.55
N MET A 303 -39.36 -13.07 -44.10
CA MET A 303 -39.18 -14.40 -44.68
C MET A 303 -40.43 -15.27 -44.51
N HIS A 304 -41.07 -15.23 -43.33
CA HIS A 304 -42.34 -15.93 -43.10
C HIS A 304 -43.47 -15.43 -44.00
N PHE A 305 -43.58 -14.10 -44.18
CA PHE A 305 -44.55 -13.50 -45.09
C PHE A 305 -44.33 -13.90 -46.55
N LEU A 306 -43.06 -13.93 -47.01
CA LEU A 306 -42.71 -14.40 -48.34
C LEU A 306 -43.04 -15.88 -48.54
N ILE A 307 -42.78 -16.73 -47.54
CA ILE A 307 -43.16 -18.15 -47.58
C ILE A 307 -44.68 -18.33 -47.67
N LEU A 308 -45.46 -17.56 -46.90
CA LEU A 308 -46.93 -17.57 -46.97
C LEU A 308 -47.45 -17.10 -48.34
N MET A 309 -46.84 -16.07 -48.94
CA MET A 309 -47.16 -15.63 -50.30
C MET A 309 -46.92 -16.73 -51.34
N VAL A 310 -45.78 -17.42 -51.28
CA VAL A 310 -45.44 -18.51 -52.22
C VAL A 310 -46.38 -19.70 -52.07
N THR A 311 -46.65 -20.12 -50.84
CA THR A 311 -47.54 -21.27 -50.54
C THR A 311 -49.00 -20.99 -50.91
N LYS A 312 -49.49 -19.75 -50.72
CA LYS A 312 -50.82 -19.34 -51.21
C LYS A 312 -50.89 -19.35 -52.74
N ARG A 313 -49.82 -18.94 -53.42
CA ARG A 313 -49.77 -18.93 -54.90
C ARG A 313 -49.74 -20.34 -55.49
N GLN A 314 -49.14 -21.31 -54.81
CA GLN A 314 -49.12 -22.72 -55.25
C GLN A 314 -50.46 -23.45 -55.04
N THR A 315 -51.26 -23.03 -54.06
CA THR A 315 -52.60 -23.61 -53.83
C THR A 315 -53.66 -23.09 -54.81
N GLU A 316 -53.40 -21.98 -55.50
CA GLU A 316 -54.27 -21.44 -56.57
C GLU A 316 -53.98 -22.05 -57.96
N GLN A 317 -52.94 -22.90 -58.09
CA GLN A 317 -52.58 -23.54 -59.35
C GLN A 317 -53.25 -24.92 -59.48
N SER A 318 -54.35 -24.98 -60.22
CA SER A 318 -55.07 -26.23 -60.55
C SER A 318 -54.19 -27.22 -61.35
N PRO A 319 -54.40 -28.55 -61.22
CA PRO A 319 -53.51 -29.54 -61.84
C PRO A 319 -53.70 -29.62 -63.36
N MET A 320 -52.58 -29.77 -64.08
CA MET A 320 -52.54 -30.00 -65.52
C MET A 320 -52.94 -31.46 -65.88
N PRO A 321 -53.57 -31.70 -67.05
CA PRO A 321 -54.10 -33.00 -67.45
C PRO A 321 -53.04 -33.91 -68.08
N SER A 322 -53.30 -35.22 -67.98
CA SER A 322 -52.51 -36.35 -68.49
C SER A 322 -52.51 -36.45 -70.02
N GLU A 323 -51.39 -36.84 -70.63
CA GLU A 323 -51.35 -37.35 -72.01
C GLU A 323 -50.64 -38.70 -72.13
N GLU A 324 -51.29 -39.55 -72.91
CA GLU A 324 -50.91 -40.88 -73.40
C GLU A 324 -49.55 -40.92 -74.10
N LYS A 325 -48.91 -42.08 -74.06
CA LYS A 325 -48.12 -42.56 -75.21
C LYS A 325 -48.32 -44.05 -75.44
N LYS A 326 -48.88 -44.35 -76.61
CA LYS A 326 -48.82 -45.64 -77.31
C LYS A 326 -47.38 -45.95 -77.70
N GLU A 327 -46.98 -47.21 -77.63
CA GLU A 327 -46.13 -47.81 -78.67
C GLU A 327 -46.36 -49.32 -78.74
N ALA A 328 -46.30 -49.84 -79.96
CA ALA A 328 -46.79 -51.15 -80.38
C ALA A 328 -45.67 -52.09 -80.82
N GLY A 329 -46.00 -53.39 -80.86
CA GLY A 329 -45.37 -54.44 -81.68
C GLY A 329 -44.32 -55.29 -80.96
N GLU A 330 -44.19 -56.60 -81.18
CA GLU A 330 -44.76 -57.53 -82.17
C GLU A 330 -44.18 -58.94 -81.78
N ARG A 331 -44.88 -60.10 -81.82
CA ARG A 331 -44.93 -61.07 -82.93
C ARG A 331 -45.47 -62.43 -82.42
N GLN A 332 -46.05 -63.14 -83.39
CA GLN A 332 -46.30 -64.59 -83.58
C GLN A 332 -45.81 -65.58 -82.52
#